data_AF-A0A970Q6S2-F1
#
_entry.id   AF-A0A970Q6S2-F1
#
_cell.length_a   1.000
_cell.length_b   1.000
_cell.length_c   1.000
_cell.angle_alpha   90.00
_cell.angle_beta   90.00
_cell.angle_gamma   90.00
#
_symmetry.space_group_name_H-M   'P 1'
#
loop_
_entity.id
_entity.type
_entity.pdbx_description
1 polymer ?
#
loop_
_entity_poly.entity_id
_entity_poly.type
_entity_poly.pdbx_seq_one_letter_code
_entity_poly.pdbx_strand_id
1 'polypeptide(L)'
;MANEQTEMAIPDNVQDDWQEILDILAQLCEVPAALIMRLRDSDIEVFLASITAGNPYHPGDSEHFEGSGLYCETVVKSKLPLLVPDASADERWQDSPDLALDMISYLGMPILWPGGKPFGTICILDNKRNEYSQLLQQLISKFKDIIESHLSILYVNRSLGDNNKQLIDYLMELQAFRDIVPICSYCKAIKTPQGDWNPIEHYLIRHPIADFSHGICPECMRRLHPDLDEDS
;
A
#
# COMPACT_ATOMS: atom_id res chain seq x y z
N MET A 1 4.19 -0.76 15.50
CA MET A 1 3.02 -1.48 14.96
C MET A 1 1.77 -0.61 14.77
N ALA A 2 1.57 0.53 15.49
CA ALA A 2 0.34 1.34 15.35
C ALA A 2 0.38 2.43 14.26
N ASN A 3 1.55 2.75 13.68
CA ASN A 3 1.72 3.90 12.78
C ASN A 3 1.79 3.57 11.27
N GLU A 4 1.98 2.29 10.90
CA GLU A 4 2.21 1.89 9.50
C GLU A 4 0.93 1.83 8.65
N GLN A 5 -0.25 1.78 9.27
CA GLN A 5 -1.53 1.70 8.56
C GLN A 5 -1.95 3.04 7.91
N THR A 6 -1.52 4.18 8.45
CA THR A 6 -2.03 5.50 8.05
C THR A 6 -1.34 6.07 6.79
N GLU A 7 -0.18 5.53 6.40
CA GLU A 7 0.64 6.04 5.29
C GLU A 7 0.63 5.15 4.05
N MET A 8 -0.23 4.12 4.03
CA MET A 8 -0.31 3.22 2.87
C MET A 8 -0.88 3.95 1.66
N ALA A 9 -0.07 4.07 0.60
CA ALA A 9 -0.53 4.60 -0.68
C ALA A 9 -1.57 3.66 -1.30
N ILE A 10 -2.70 4.21 -1.71
CA ILE A 10 -3.74 3.48 -2.44
C ILE A 10 -3.35 3.49 -3.93
N PRO A 11 -3.20 2.33 -4.59
CA PRO A 11 -2.84 2.26 -6.01
C PRO A 11 -3.88 2.94 -6.90
N ASP A 12 -3.44 3.54 -8.01
CA ASP A 12 -4.30 4.29 -8.93
C ASP A 12 -5.49 3.45 -9.43
N ASN A 13 -5.26 2.18 -9.78
CA ASN A 13 -6.33 1.29 -10.24
C ASN A 13 -7.43 1.06 -9.17
N VAL A 14 -7.09 1.12 -7.89
CA VAL A 14 -8.07 1.00 -6.80
C VAL A 14 -8.80 2.33 -6.60
N GLN A 15 -8.11 3.45 -6.81
CA GLN A 15 -8.74 4.77 -6.79
C GLN A 15 -9.73 4.92 -7.95
N ASP A 16 -9.40 4.41 -9.13
CA ASP A 16 -10.29 4.39 -10.30
C ASP A 16 -11.59 3.63 -10.00
N ASP A 17 -11.49 2.42 -9.43
CA ASP A 17 -12.65 1.63 -8.99
C ASP A 17 -13.52 2.41 -7.99
N TRP A 18 -12.90 3.11 -7.04
CA TRP A 18 -13.60 3.91 -6.04
C TRP A 18 -14.24 5.17 -6.64
N GLN A 19 -13.60 5.77 -7.64
CA GLN A 19 -14.15 6.90 -8.39
C GLN A 19 -15.42 6.48 -9.12
N GLU A 20 -15.40 5.33 -9.81
CA GLU A 20 -16.59 4.78 -10.48
C GLU A 20 -17.73 4.53 -9.48
N ILE A 21 -17.41 4.00 -8.29
CA ILE A 21 -18.38 3.83 -7.21
C ILE A 21 -19.04 5.16 -6.81
N LEU A 22 -18.25 6.22 -6.66
CA LEU A 22 -18.76 7.54 -6.28
C LEU A 22 -19.65 8.14 -7.38
N ASP A 23 -19.24 8.01 -8.64
CA ASP A 23 -20.00 8.52 -9.77
C ASP A 23 -21.35 7.80 -9.90
N ILE A 24 -21.36 6.47 -9.75
CA ILE A 24 -22.59 5.66 -9.74
C ILE A 24 -23.47 6.03 -8.55
N LEU A 25 -22.88 6.20 -7.36
CA LEU A 25 -23.62 6.61 -6.15
C LEU A 25 -24.31 7.96 -6.35
N ALA A 26 -23.58 8.95 -6.84
CA ALA A 26 -24.12 10.30 -7.04
C ALA A 26 -25.26 10.28 -8.08
N GLN A 27 -25.08 9.55 -9.18
CA GLN A 27 -26.11 9.40 -10.22
C GLN A 27 -27.37 8.67 -9.72
N LEU A 28 -27.20 7.54 -9.02
CA LEU A 28 -28.34 6.75 -8.52
C LEU A 28 -29.11 7.45 -7.41
N CYS A 29 -28.43 8.24 -6.59
CA CYS A 29 -29.06 9.00 -5.51
C CYS A 29 -29.60 10.36 -6.00
N GLU A 30 -29.31 10.74 -7.25
CA GLU A 30 -29.62 12.06 -7.84
C GLU A 30 -29.10 13.24 -6.99
N VAL A 31 -27.90 13.08 -6.45
CA VAL A 31 -27.27 14.07 -5.56
C VAL A 31 -26.14 14.84 -6.25
N PRO A 32 -25.88 16.10 -5.85
CA PRO A 32 -24.75 16.89 -6.35
C PRO A 32 -23.39 16.26 -6.09
N ALA A 33 -23.16 15.65 -4.92
CA ALA A 33 -21.84 15.17 -4.52
C ALA A 33 -21.87 13.82 -3.79
N ALA A 34 -20.93 12.95 -4.14
CA ALA A 34 -20.54 11.79 -3.36
C ALA A 34 -19.02 11.83 -3.15
N LEU A 35 -18.57 11.63 -1.91
CA LEU A 35 -17.17 11.82 -1.52
C LEU A 35 -16.64 10.61 -0.76
N ILE A 36 -15.36 10.31 -0.96
CA ILE A 36 -14.54 9.59 0.02
C ILE A 36 -13.67 10.61 0.72
N MET A 37 -13.92 10.81 2.02
CA MET A 37 -13.03 11.59 2.88
C MET A 37 -11.97 10.67 3.45
N ARG A 38 -10.73 11.16 3.58
CA ARG A 38 -9.61 10.44 4.19
C ARG A 38 -9.07 11.21 5.38
N LEU A 39 -8.90 10.52 6.49
CA LEU A 39 -8.24 11.05 7.69
C LEU A 39 -6.72 10.87 7.55
N ARG A 40 -5.97 11.96 7.59
CA ARG A 40 -4.50 11.97 7.64
C ARG A 40 -4.03 12.78 8.83
N ASP A 41 -3.32 12.13 9.74
CA ASP A 41 -2.77 12.75 10.94
C ASP A 41 -3.82 13.54 11.75
N SER A 42 -3.84 14.87 11.59
CA SER A 42 -4.76 15.78 12.28
C SER A 42 -5.77 16.45 11.35
N ASP A 43 -5.78 16.10 10.08
CA ASP A 43 -6.60 16.72 9.04
C ASP A 43 -7.48 15.68 8.35
N ILE A 44 -8.59 16.13 7.79
CA ILE A 44 -9.48 15.33 6.95
C ILE A 44 -9.54 15.98 5.57
N GLU A 45 -9.31 15.18 4.54
CA GLU A 45 -9.24 15.64 3.16
C GLU A 45 -10.27 14.94 2.27
N VAL A 46 -10.74 15.64 1.25
CA VAL A 46 -11.47 15.06 0.13
C VAL A 46 -10.48 14.21 -0.66
N PHE A 47 -10.55 12.89 -0.48
CA PHE A 47 -9.65 11.98 -1.18
C PHE A 47 -10.12 11.72 -2.61
N LEU A 48 -11.41 11.45 -2.79
CA LEU A 48 -12.06 11.29 -4.09
C LEU A 48 -13.44 11.97 -4.04
N ALA A 49 -13.87 12.49 -5.18
CA ALA A 49 -15.14 13.21 -5.32
C ALA A 49 -15.82 12.83 -6.63
N SER A 50 -17.13 12.62 -6.60
CA SER A 50 -17.91 12.28 -7.79
C SER A 50 -17.82 13.38 -8.87
N ILE A 51 -17.77 12.98 -10.12
CA ILE A 51 -17.76 13.89 -11.27
C ILE A 51 -19.22 14.14 -11.67
N THR A 52 -19.86 15.05 -10.97
CA THR A 52 -21.28 15.39 -11.13
C THR A 52 -21.49 16.90 -11.23
N ALA A 53 -22.52 17.32 -11.96
CA ALA A 53 -22.86 18.73 -12.08
C ALA A 53 -23.32 19.28 -10.71
N GLY A 54 -22.73 20.39 -10.29
CA GLY A 54 -23.04 21.03 -9.01
C GLY A 54 -22.27 20.50 -7.80
N ASN A 55 -21.30 19.59 -8.00
CA ASN A 55 -20.36 19.21 -6.95
C ASN A 55 -19.40 20.38 -6.64
N PRO A 56 -19.40 20.95 -5.42
CA PRO A 56 -18.50 22.05 -5.07
C PRO A 56 -17.11 21.58 -4.58
N TYR A 57 -16.93 20.28 -4.33
CA TYR A 57 -15.74 19.71 -3.71
C TYR A 57 -14.70 19.26 -4.73
N HIS A 58 -13.42 19.43 -4.40
CA HIS A 58 -12.30 19.03 -5.24
C HIS A 58 -11.37 18.07 -4.48
N PRO A 59 -10.86 17.01 -5.13
CA PRO A 59 -9.84 16.17 -4.50
C PRO A 59 -8.64 16.99 -4.03
N GLY A 60 -8.26 16.81 -2.77
CA GLY A 60 -7.20 17.56 -2.08
C GLY A 60 -7.69 18.73 -1.22
N ASP A 61 -8.95 19.13 -1.31
CA ASP A 61 -9.55 20.05 -0.34
C ASP A 61 -9.44 19.41 1.07
N SER A 62 -9.03 20.19 2.07
CA SER A 62 -8.81 19.66 3.41
C SER A 62 -9.14 20.66 4.50
N GLU A 63 -9.48 20.12 5.66
CA GLU A 63 -9.80 20.86 6.88
C GLU A 63 -9.16 20.21 8.10
N HIS A 64 -8.92 21.02 9.13
CA HIS A 64 -8.44 20.49 10.40
C HIS A 64 -9.51 19.59 11.03
N PHE A 65 -9.17 18.35 11.39
CA PHE A 65 -10.18 17.36 11.77
C PHE A 65 -10.86 17.67 13.11
N GLU A 66 -10.10 18.10 14.12
CA GLU A 66 -10.62 18.32 15.47
C GLU A 66 -11.32 19.67 15.56
N GLY A 67 -12.63 19.66 15.86
CA GLY A 67 -13.42 20.89 15.98
C GLY A 67 -13.78 21.54 14.64
N SER A 68 -13.70 20.76 13.56
CA SER A 68 -14.06 21.17 12.19
C SER A 68 -15.53 21.54 12.05
N GLY A 69 -16.40 20.91 12.85
CA GLY A 69 -17.86 21.02 12.68
C GLY A 69 -18.40 20.24 11.48
N LEU A 70 -17.55 19.53 10.72
CA LEU A 70 -17.95 18.72 9.57
C LEU A 70 -18.76 17.50 10.00
N TYR A 71 -19.70 17.07 9.15
CA TYR A 71 -20.46 15.84 9.39
C TYR A 71 -19.54 14.60 9.48
N CYS A 72 -18.50 14.55 8.65
CA CYS A 72 -17.54 13.45 8.62
C CYS A 72 -16.75 13.32 9.93
N GLU A 73 -16.50 14.42 10.66
CA GLU A 73 -15.88 14.38 11.99
C GLU A 73 -16.69 13.52 12.96
N THR A 74 -18.01 13.73 12.99
CA THR A 74 -18.92 12.97 13.86
C THR A 74 -18.97 11.49 13.47
N VAL A 75 -18.99 11.18 12.18
CA VAL A 75 -18.96 9.79 11.68
C VAL A 75 -17.66 9.09 12.08
N VAL A 76 -16.51 9.74 11.90
CA VAL A 76 -15.20 9.18 12.24
C VAL A 76 -15.06 8.97 13.75
N LYS A 77 -15.46 9.95 14.58
CA LYS A 77 -15.39 9.86 16.05
C LYS A 77 -16.32 8.79 16.61
N SER A 78 -17.56 8.73 16.13
CA SER A 78 -18.55 7.76 16.61
C SER A 78 -18.35 6.35 16.04
N LYS A 79 -17.71 6.24 14.86
CA LYS A 79 -17.65 5.02 14.04
C LYS A 79 -19.04 4.45 13.73
N LEU A 80 -20.03 5.32 13.63
CA LEU A 80 -21.41 4.97 13.30
C LEU A 80 -21.90 5.78 12.09
N PRO A 81 -22.88 5.25 11.34
CA PRO A 81 -23.55 6.01 10.29
C PRO A 81 -24.15 7.32 10.82
N LEU A 82 -24.14 8.36 10.00
CA LEU A 82 -24.82 9.62 10.29
C LEU A 82 -25.72 9.99 9.12
N LEU A 83 -26.98 10.30 9.46
CA LEU A 83 -27.98 10.82 8.55
C LEU A 83 -28.44 12.18 9.07
N VAL A 84 -28.25 13.22 8.26
CA VAL A 84 -28.75 14.57 8.50
C VAL A 84 -29.64 14.94 7.32
N PRO A 85 -30.96 14.85 7.45
CA PRO A 85 -31.85 15.13 6.32
C PRO A 85 -31.88 16.60 5.90
N ASP A 86 -31.66 17.51 6.85
CA ASP A 86 -31.64 18.95 6.65
C ASP A 86 -30.94 19.64 7.83
N ALA A 87 -29.73 20.13 7.59
CA ALA A 87 -28.88 20.81 8.56
C ALA A 87 -29.36 22.24 8.87
N SER A 88 -30.10 22.88 7.95
CA SER A 88 -30.66 24.21 8.21
C SER A 88 -31.73 24.19 9.31
N ALA A 89 -32.34 23.02 9.53
CA ALA A 89 -33.38 22.78 10.52
C ALA A 89 -32.85 22.19 11.85
N ASP A 90 -31.55 21.89 11.97
CA ASP A 90 -30.95 21.26 13.15
C ASP A 90 -29.85 22.16 13.74
N GLU A 91 -30.08 22.66 14.95
CA GLU A 91 -29.16 23.56 15.66
C GLU A 91 -27.73 23.01 15.79
N ARG A 92 -27.56 21.68 15.76
CA ARG A 92 -26.24 21.04 15.84
C ARG A 92 -25.38 21.27 14.60
N TRP A 93 -25.99 21.58 13.47
CA TRP A 93 -25.33 21.66 12.17
C TRP A 93 -25.35 23.05 11.53
N GLN A 94 -25.91 24.06 12.23
CA GLN A 94 -26.02 25.42 11.71
C GLN A 94 -24.67 26.09 11.42
N ASP A 95 -23.61 25.67 12.11
CA ASP A 95 -22.25 26.17 11.92
C ASP A 95 -21.41 25.26 11.00
N SER A 96 -22.02 24.26 10.35
CA SER A 96 -21.29 23.35 9.47
C SER A 96 -20.70 24.09 8.26
N PRO A 97 -19.40 23.91 7.94
CA PRO A 97 -18.79 24.50 6.75
C PRO A 97 -19.53 24.16 5.44
N ASP A 98 -20.14 22.98 5.38
CA ASP A 98 -20.86 22.49 4.19
C ASP A 98 -22.11 23.32 3.84
N LEU A 99 -22.70 24.01 4.82
CA LEU A 99 -23.83 24.93 4.57
C LEU A 99 -23.41 26.12 3.71
N ALA A 100 -22.16 26.58 3.82
CA ALA A 100 -21.64 27.65 2.97
C ALA A 100 -21.51 27.22 1.50
N LEU A 101 -21.48 25.91 1.24
CA LEU A 101 -21.43 25.29 -0.09
C LEU A 101 -22.81 24.85 -0.60
N ASP A 102 -23.88 25.28 0.06
CA ASP A 102 -25.27 24.89 -0.24
C ASP A 102 -25.56 23.39 -0.02
N MET A 103 -24.73 22.68 0.75
CA MET A 103 -24.92 21.25 1.05
C MET A 103 -25.63 21.07 2.40
N ILE A 104 -26.96 21.04 2.36
CA ILE A 104 -27.82 21.04 3.54
C ILE A 104 -28.17 19.64 4.05
N SER A 105 -27.97 18.59 3.25
CA SER A 105 -28.29 17.21 3.61
C SER A 105 -27.06 16.33 3.47
N TYR A 106 -26.93 15.34 4.37
CA TYR A 106 -25.77 14.46 4.46
C TYR A 106 -26.16 13.03 4.86
N LEU A 107 -25.60 12.04 4.15
CA LEU A 107 -25.57 10.65 4.59
C LEU A 107 -24.13 10.13 4.49
N GLY A 108 -23.56 9.70 5.61
CA GLY A 108 -22.19 9.21 5.66
C GLY A 108 -22.02 7.93 6.46
N MET A 109 -21.10 7.09 6.00
CA MET A 109 -20.70 5.83 6.62
C MET A 109 -19.19 5.86 6.93
N PRO A 110 -18.76 5.34 8.09
CA PRO A 110 -17.34 5.27 8.42
C PRO A 110 -16.66 4.22 7.55
N ILE A 111 -15.48 4.53 6.99
CA ILE A 111 -14.60 3.54 6.36
C ILE A 111 -13.50 3.21 7.36
N LEU A 112 -13.29 1.93 7.61
CA LEU A 112 -12.29 1.44 8.57
C LEU A 112 -11.17 0.67 7.87
N TRP A 113 -9.95 0.89 8.34
CA TRP A 113 -8.83 -0.01 8.09
C TRP A 113 -9.05 -1.37 8.78
N PRO A 114 -8.37 -2.44 8.31
CA PRO A 114 -8.26 -3.69 9.06
C PRO A 114 -7.76 -3.44 10.48
N GLY A 115 -8.52 -3.88 11.48
CA GLY A 115 -8.25 -3.59 12.90
C GLY A 115 -9.11 -2.47 13.49
N GLY A 116 -9.99 -1.85 12.69
CA GLY A 116 -11.02 -0.93 13.18
C GLY A 116 -10.55 0.51 13.42
N LYS A 117 -9.36 0.87 12.95
CA LYS A 117 -8.90 2.27 12.88
C LYS A 117 -9.66 2.99 11.74
N PRO A 118 -10.13 4.23 11.91
CA PRO A 118 -10.75 4.97 10.82
C PRO A 118 -9.77 5.23 9.66
N PHE A 119 -10.20 4.93 8.44
CA PHE A 119 -9.62 5.47 7.21
C PHE A 119 -10.21 6.85 6.91
N GLY A 120 -11.51 7.01 7.13
CA GLY A 120 -12.27 8.21 6.81
C GLY A 120 -13.76 7.88 6.62
N THR A 121 -14.40 8.43 5.62
CA THR A 121 -15.85 8.22 5.37
C THR A 121 -16.18 8.10 3.90
N ILE A 122 -17.22 7.34 3.56
CA ILE A 122 -17.94 7.50 2.29
C ILE A 122 -19.23 8.25 2.59
N CYS A 123 -19.54 9.27 1.81
CA CYS A 123 -20.71 10.09 2.05
C CYS A 123 -21.33 10.62 0.75
N ILE A 124 -22.59 11.01 0.85
CA ILE A 124 -23.34 11.73 -0.18
C ILE A 124 -23.93 13.00 0.44
N LEU A 125 -23.92 14.08 -0.33
CA LEU A 125 -24.41 15.39 0.09
C LEU A 125 -25.40 15.94 -0.92
N ASP A 126 -26.42 16.64 -0.42
CA ASP A 126 -27.51 17.18 -1.23
C ASP A 126 -27.81 18.63 -0.83
N ASN A 127 -28.19 19.44 -1.82
CA ASN A 127 -28.63 20.82 -1.62
C ASN A 127 -30.13 20.94 -1.34
N LYS A 128 -30.81 19.80 -1.26
CA LYS A 128 -32.20 19.68 -0.83
C LYS A 128 -32.29 18.76 0.36
N ARG A 129 -33.37 18.92 1.12
CA ARG A 129 -33.72 17.97 2.17
C ARG A 129 -33.85 16.56 1.60
N ASN A 130 -33.15 15.61 2.19
CA ASN A 130 -33.16 14.22 1.74
C ASN A 130 -33.11 13.25 2.92
N GLU A 131 -34.16 12.43 3.09
CA GLU A 131 -34.21 11.46 4.19
C GLU A 131 -33.47 10.14 3.87
N TYR A 132 -33.03 9.98 2.61
CA TYR A 132 -32.39 8.80 2.04
C TYR A 132 -33.04 7.47 2.44
N SER A 133 -33.79 6.88 1.50
CA SER A 133 -34.49 5.62 1.76
C SER A 133 -33.58 4.51 2.30
N GLN A 134 -34.17 3.55 3.01
CA GLN A 134 -33.42 2.41 3.55
C GLN A 134 -32.62 1.66 2.47
N LEU A 135 -33.13 1.61 1.23
CA LEU A 135 -32.43 1.01 0.10
C LEU A 135 -31.16 1.79 -0.26
N LEU A 136 -31.21 3.13 -0.27
CA LEU A 136 -30.03 3.97 -0.52
C LEU A 136 -29.00 3.82 0.61
N GLN A 137 -29.46 3.76 1.86
CA GLN A 137 -28.58 3.48 3.01
C GLN A 137 -27.92 2.10 2.91
N GLN A 138 -28.63 1.09 2.43
CA GLN A 138 -28.06 -0.24 2.15
C GLN A 138 -27.07 -0.19 1.00
N LEU A 139 -27.35 0.56 -0.06
CA LEU A 139 -26.47 0.72 -1.22
C LEU A 139 -25.12 1.33 -0.83
N ILE A 140 -25.12 2.48 -0.14
CA ILE A 140 -23.87 3.11 0.33
C ILE A 140 -23.13 2.20 1.32
N SER A 141 -23.84 1.46 2.17
CA SER A 141 -23.22 0.46 3.04
C SER A 141 -22.53 -0.65 2.23
N LYS A 142 -23.09 -1.08 1.09
CA LYS A 142 -22.43 -2.08 0.24
C LYS A 142 -21.22 -1.55 -0.49
N PHE A 143 -21.24 -0.30 -0.92
CA PHE A 143 -20.05 0.33 -1.47
C PHE A 143 -18.95 0.54 -0.42
N LYS A 144 -19.31 0.93 0.80
CA LYS A 144 -18.39 0.92 1.95
C LYS A 144 -17.74 -0.47 2.12
N ASP A 145 -18.52 -1.53 2.13
CA ASP A 145 -18.01 -2.90 2.34
C ASP A 145 -16.98 -3.30 1.25
N ILE A 146 -17.18 -2.85 0.01
CA ILE A 146 -16.23 -3.06 -1.11
C ILE A 146 -14.94 -2.29 -0.87
N ILE A 147 -15.03 -1.01 -0.51
CA ILE A 147 -13.86 -0.17 -0.21
C ILE A 147 -13.04 -0.78 0.93
N GLU A 148 -13.67 -1.19 2.03
CA GLU A 148 -12.98 -1.85 3.16
C GLU A 148 -12.37 -3.20 2.76
N SER A 149 -12.98 -3.93 1.83
CA SER A 149 -12.41 -5.16 1.27
C SER A 149 -11.14 -4.86 0.47
N HIS A 150 -11.12 -3.80 -0.34
CA HIS A 150 -9.92 -3.36 -1.05
C HIS A 150 -8.81 -2.95 -0.07
N LEU A 151 -9.14 -2.18 0.97
CA LEU A 151 -8.20 -1.82 2.04
C LEU A 151 -7.62 -3.06 2.73
N SER A 152 -8.45 -4.08 2.97
CA SER A 152 -8.02 -5.34 3.57
C SER A 152 -7.04 -6.11 2.69
N ILE A 153 -7.30 -6.17 1.38
CA ILE A 153 -6.41 -6.82 0.41
C ILE A 153 -5.06 -6.08 0.35
N LEU A 154 -5.08 -4.74 0.26
CA LEU A 154 -3.86 -3.93 0.26
C LEU A 154 -3.03 -4.15 1.52
N TYR A 155 -3.69 -4.18 2.68
CA TYR A 155 -3.03 -4.42 3.96
C TYR A 155 -2.35 -5.79 4.03
N VAL A 156 -3.06 -6.85 3.63
CA VAL A 156 -2.51 -8.21 3.62
C VAL A 156 -1.35 -8.33 2.62
N ASN A 157 -1.49 -7.77 1.41
CA ASN A 157 -0.44 -7.79 0.41
C ASN A 157 0.84 -7.09 0.88
N ARG A 158 0.70 -5.98 1.61
CA ARG A 158 1.84 -5.29 2.23
C ARG A 158 2.52 -6.18 3.26
N SER A 159 1.74 -6.75 4.18
CA SER A 159 2.26 -7.64 5.22
C SER A 159 2.99 -8.87 4.64
N LEU A 160 2.43 -9.46 3.58
CA LEU A 160 3.06 -10.57 2.85
C LEU A 160 4.37 -10.14 2.19
N GLY A 161 4.41 -8.96 1.55
CA GLY A 161 5.62 -8.41 0.94
C GLY A 161 6.74 -8.19 1.95
N ASP A 162 6.42 -7.62 3.11
CA ASP A 162 7.39 -7.36 4.18
C ASP A 162 7.93 -8.68 4.78
N ASN A 163 7.06 -9.66 5.02
CA ASN A 163 7.47 -10.99 5.49
C ASN A 163 8.35 -11.72 4.47
N ASN A 164 8.00 -11.66 3.18
CA ASN A 164 8.82 -12.25 2.11
C ASN A 164 10.20 -11.61 2.05
N LYS A 165 10.29 -10.28 2.18
CA LYS A 165 11.57 -9.58 2.21
C LYS A 165 12.42 -10.02 3.40
N GLN A 166 11.85 -10.09 4.60
CA GLN A 166 12.55 -10.59 5.79
C GLN A 166 13.07 -12.01 5.59
N LEU A 167 12.26 -12.91 5.02
CA LEU A 167 12.69 -14.28 4.72
C LEU A 167 13.86 -14.31 3.73
N ILE A 168 13.83 -13.48 2.69
CA ILE A 168 14.93 -13.36 1.73
C ILE A 168 16.21 -12.86 2.43
N ASP A 169 16.10 -11.84 3.27
CA ASP A 169 17.24 -11.28 4.01
C ASP A 169 17.85 -12.34 4.93
N TYR A 170 17.03 -13.09 5.68
CA TYR A 170 17.51 -14.22 6.51
C TYR A 170 18.18 -15.32 5.67
N LEU A 171 17.64 -15.64 4.49
CA LEU A 171 18.24 -16.64 3.60
C LEU A 171 19.60 -16.17 3.06
N MET A 172 19.74 -14.89 2.71
CA MET A 172 21.00 -14.30 2.27
C MET A 172 22.07 -14.37 3.38
N GLU A 173 21.71 -14.05 4.62
CA GLU A 173 22.64 -14.17 5.76
C GLU A 173 23.11 -15.62 5.96
N LEU A 174 22.18 -16.59 5.94
CA LEU A 174 22.52 -18.00 6.07
C LEU A 174 23.39 -18.52 4.91
N GLN A 175 23.16 -18.05 3.69
CA GLN A 175 23.99 -18.38 2.53
C GLN A 175 25.39 -17.79 2.65
N ALA A 176 25.54 -16.53 3.07
CA ALA A 176 26.84 -15.91 3.29
C ALA A 176 27.71 -16.68 4.31
N PHE A 177 27.10 -17.27 5.35
CA PHE A 177 27.82 -18.16 6.28
C PHE A 177 28.21 -19.51 5.68
N ARG A 178 27.43 -20.04 4.72
CA ARG A 178 27.77 -21.27 3.98
C ARG A 178 28.82 -21.05 2.89
N ASP A 179 29.03 -19.81 2.45
CA ASP A 179 29.99 -19.44 1.42
C ASP A 179 31.42 -19.24 1.96
N ILE A 180 31.66 -19.39 3.27
CA ILE A 180 33.02 -19.48 3.80
C ILE A 180 33.59 -20.86 3.44
N VAL A 181 34.34 -20.89 2.36
CA VAL A 181 35.03 -22.09 1.91
C VAL A 181 36.32 -22.28 2.71
N PRO A 182 36.42 -23.29 3.59
CA PRO A 182 37.65 -23.55 4.33
C PRO A 182 38.77 -23.96 3.38
N ILE A 183 39.78 -23.11 3.23
CA ILE A 183 40.99 -23.39 2.44
C ILE A 183 42.17 -23.75 3.32
N CYS A 184 43.05 -24.63 2.83
CA CYS A 184 44.31 -24.92 3.48
C CYS A 184 45.23 -23.70 3.37
N SER A 185 45.74 -23.21 4.50
CA SER A 185 46.59 -22.00 4.51
C SER A 185 47.87 -22.17 3.68
N TYR A 186 48.34 -23.41 3.51
CA TYR A 186 49.55 -23.77 2.78
C TYR A 186 49.29 -24.08 1.29
N CYS A 187 48.51 -25.11 0.96
CA CYS A 187 48.32 -25.57 -0.42
C CYS A 187 47.04 -25.06 -1.11
N LYS A 188 46.21 -24.27 -0.42
CA LYS A 188 44.95 -23.68 -0.93
C LYS A 188 43.86 -24.68 -1.36
N ALA A 189 44.05 -25.98 -1.12
CA ALA A 189 43.00 -26.98 -1.26
C ALA A 189 41.77 -26.63 -0.40
N ILE A 190 40.59 -27.01 -0.87
CA ILE A 190 39.30 -26.75 -0.22
C ILE A 190 38.89 -27.99 0.59
N LYS A 191 38.47 -27.79 1.85
CA LYS A 191 37.93 -28.85 2.69
C LYS A 191 36.46 -29.12 2.37
N THR A 192 36.12 -30.39 2.13
CA THR A 192 34.74 -30.82 1.86
C THR A 192 33.92 -30.96 3.14
N PRO A 193 32.58 -31.02 3.05
CA PRO A 193 31.73 -31.35 4.19
C PRO A 193 32.04 -32.71 4.83
N GLN A 194 32.59 -33.65 4.07
CA GLN A 194 33.01 -34.98 4.53
C GLN A 194 34.36 -34.97 5.25
N GLY A 195 35.09 -33.84 5.21
CA GLY A 195 36.37 -33.64 5.90
C GLY A 195 37.61 -33.84 5.02
N ASP A 196 37.44 -34.26 3.77
CA ASP A 196 38.51 -34.45 2.79
C ASP A 196 39.01 -33.13 2.19
N TRP A 197 40.20 -33.14 1.60
CA TRP A 197 40.79 -31.97 0.94
C TRP A 197 40.89 -32.18 -0.56
N ASN A 198 40.30 -31.28 -1.35
CA ASN A 198 40.33 -31.33 -2.80
C ASN A 198 40.99 -30.08 -3.40
N PRO A 199 41.65 -30.22 -4.57
CA PRO A 199 42.09 -29.07 -5.35
C PRO A 199 40.92 -28.11 -5.67
N ILE A 200 41.23 -26.82 -5.80
CA ILE A 200 40.23 -25.75 -5.94
C ILE A 200 39.37 -25.92 -7.20
N GLU A 201 39.94 -26.46 -8.26
CA GLU A 201 39.29 -26.72 -9.55
C GLU A 201 38.06 -27.63 -9.36
N HIS A 202 38.17 -28.61 -8.46
CA HIS A 202 37.09 -29.55 -8.20
C HIS A 202 35.89 -28.88 -7.52
N TYR A 203 36.12 -27.86 -6.71
CA TYR A 203 35.07 -27.06 -6.08
C TYR A 203 34.43 -26.09 -7.08
N LEU A 204 35.25 -25.40 -7.88
CA LEU A 204 34.80 -24.42 -8.87
C LEU A 204 33.95 -25.05 -9.99
N ILE A 205 34.23 -26.29 -10.40
CA ILE A 205 33.40 -27.03 -11.37
C ILE A 205 31.99 -27.32 -10.84
N ARG A 206 31.81 -27.50 -9.53
CA ARG A 206 30.49 -27.78 -8.92
C ARG A 206 29.74 -26.52 -8.50
N HIS A 207 30.42 -25.38 -8.45
CA HIS A 207 29.87 -24.06 -8.17
C HIS A 207 30.31 -23.03 -9.23
N PRO A 208 30.05 -23.27 -10.52
CA PRO A 208 30.59 -22.42 -11.57
C PRO A 208 29.84 -21.09 -11.65
N ILE A 209 30.60 -20.00 -11.57
CA ILE A 209 30.15 -18.64 -11.94
C ILE A 209 30.56 -18.34 -13.41
N ALA A 210 31.46 -19.15 -13.97
CA ALA A 210 31.96 -19.11 -15.35
C ALA A 210 32.53 -20.50 -15.76
N ASP A 211 32.71 -20.73 -17.07
CA ASP A 211 33.33 -21.95 -17.62
C ASP A 211 34.86 -21.86 -17.66
N PHE A 212 35.55 -22.99 -17.48
CA PHE A 212 37.01 -23.08 -17.48
C PHE A 212 37.55 -23.74 -18.76
N SER A 213 38.65 -23.18 -19.28
CA SER A 213 39.48 -23.79 -20.32
C SER A 213 40.89 -24.06 -19.79
N HIS A 214 41.62 -24.96 -20.44
CA HIS A 214 43.01 -25.25 -20.09
C HIS A 214 43.95 -24.34 -20.88
N GLY A 215 44.93 -23.76 -20.20
CA GLY A 215 46.00 -22.97 -20.80
C GLY A 215 47.26 -23.05 -19.93
N ILE A 216 48.43 -22.74 -20.51
CA ILE A 216 49.70 -22.68 -19.80
C ILE A 216 50.12 -21.21 -19.68
N CYS A 217 50.44 -20.75 -18.47
CA CYS A 217 50.92 -19.37 -18.31
C CYS A 217 52.38 -19.25 -18.79
N PRO A 218 52.83 -18.04 -19.17
CA PRO A 218 54.21 -17.83 -19.67
C PRO A 218 55.33 -18.24 -18.70
N GLU A 219 55.08 -18.24 -17.39
CA GLU A 219 56.06 -18.71 -16.40
C GLU A 219 56.19 -20.23 -16.39
N CYS A 220 55.06 -20.94 -16.44
CA CYS A 220 55.05 -22.39 -16.54
C CYS A 220 55.60 -22.86 -17.88
N MET A 221 55.35 -22.11 -18.96
CA MET A 221 55.93 -22.37 -20.28
C MET A 221 57.46 -22.33 -20.22
N ARG A 222 58.03 -21.22 -19.74
CA ARG A 222 59.49 -21.06 -19.56
C ARG A 222 60.13 -22.12 -18.68
N ARG A 223 59.40 -22.61 -17.67
CA ARG A 223 59.92 -23.57 -16.71
C ARG A 223 59.83 -25.02 -17.19
N LEU A 224 58.74 -25.40 -17.83
CA LEU A 224 58.43 -26.79 -18.19
C LEU A 224 58.77 -27.12 -19.65
N HIS A 225 58.82 -26.09 -20.49
CA HIS A 225 59.10 -26.18 -21.91
C HIS A 225 60.11 -25.10 -22.36
N PRO A 226 61.29 -25.00 -21.70
CA PRO A 226 62.29 -23.97 -22.04
C PRO A 226 62.77 -24.06 -23.49
N ASP A 227 62.77 -25.26 -24.08
CA ASP A 227 63.19 -25.51 -25.47
C ASP A 227 62.20 -24.94 -26.51
N LEU A 228 60.98 -24.61 -26.09
CA LEU A 228 59.93 -24.03 -26.93
C LEU A 228 59.77 -22.52 -26.72
N ASP A 229 60.56 -21.91 -25.85
CA ASP A 229 60.54 -20.47 -25.54
C ASP A 229 61.55 -19.65 -26.38
N GLU A 230 62.39 -20.31 -27.19
CA GLU A 230 63.44 -19.62 -27.97
C GLU A 230 62.99 -19.07 -29.34
N ASP A 231 61.71 -19.23 -29.73
CA ASP A 231 61.21 -18.81 -31.07
C ASP A 231 59.92 -17.96 -31.05
N SER A 232 59.76 -17.04 -30.08
CA SER A 232 58.69 -16.02 -30.11
C SER A 232 59.20 -14.58 -30.03
#